data_AF-A0A952EKY0-F1
#
_entry.id   AF-A0A952EKY0-F1
#
_cell.length_a   1.000
_cell.length_b   1.000
_cell.length_c   1.000
_cell.angle_alpha   90.00
_cell.angle_beta   90.00
_cell.angle_gamma   90.00
#
_symmetry.space_group_name_H-M   'P 1'
#
loop_
_entity.id
_entity.type
_entity.pdbx_description
1 polymer ?
#
loop_
_entity_poly.entity_id
_entity_poly.type
_entity_poly.pdbx_seq_one_letter_code
_entity_poly.pdbx_strand_id
1 'polypeptide(L)'
;MKNFRAVITKIVLPAVLLSTAVACGSRDDEFSNEQYVGTWDWVATMGPNVNETPVSTGKTAKLTFTPEGTYKVEENSTVLSEGSYTLYKGITSTDHVEKMYIDFSNYPDKMVNSVSATDLSLGDDSVNGLTYHYKK
;
A
#
# COMPACT_ATOMS: atom_id res chain seq x y z
N MET A 1 34.55 72.41 29.08
CA MET A 1 33.39 71.99 29.90
C MET A 1 32.32 71.47 28.96
N LYS A 2 31.87 70.21 29.16
CA LYS A 2 30.55 69.60 28.85
C LYS A 2 29.94 69.78 27.43
N ASN A 3 29.35 68.83 26.71
CA ASN A 3 28.97 67.42 26.93
C ASN A 3 28.37 66.88 25.61
N PHE A 4 28.61 65.59 25.34
CA PHE A 4 27.69 64.56 24.78
C PHE A 4 26.92 64.73 23.43
N ARG A 5 27.36 63.89 22.47
CA ARG A 5 26.65 62.93 21.56
C ARG A 5 25.23 63.21 21.05
N ALA A 6 25.08 63.03 19.73
CA ALA A 6 24.05 62.14 19.15
C ALA A 6 24.51 61.61 17.77
N VAL A 7 24.63 60.29 17.65
CA VAL A 7 24.78 59.55 16.39
C VAL A 7 23.40 58.96 16.09
N ILE A 8 22.82 59.26 14.92
CA ILE A 8 21.62 58.58 14.43
C ILE A 8 21.91 58.04 13.03
N THR A 9 22.34 56.78 13.02
CA THR A 9 22.49 55.89 11.88
C THR A 9 21.13 55.66 11.23
N LYS A 10 20.95 56.02 9.96
CA LYS A 10 19.75 55.69 9.19
C LYS A 10 19.79 54.21 8.80
N ILE A 11 18.98 53.42 9.50
CA ILE A 11 18.71 52.00 9.23
C ILE A 11 17.93 51.92 7.90
N VAL A 12 18.53 51.29 6.90
CA VAL A 12 17.84 50.88 5.67
C VAL A 12 17.20 49.52 5.94
N LEU A 13 15.87 49.45 5.79
CA LEU A 13 15.03 48.27 6.04
C LEU A 13 15.52 47.04 5.26
N PRO A 14 15.56 45.84 5.88
CA PRO A 14 15.70 44.60 5.12
C PRO A 14 14.33 44.24 4.52
N ALA A 15 14.30 44.08 3.20
CA ALA A 15 13.19 43.45 2.49
C ALA A 15 13.15 41.97 2.88
N VAL A 16 12.33 41.65 3.88
CA VAL A 16 11.97 40.27 4.23
C VAL A 16 11.11 39.73 3.09
N LEU A 17 11.74 38.98 2.19
CA LEU A 17 11.06 38.08 1.27
C LEU A 17 10.41 36.96 2.11
N LEU A 18 9.16 37.17 2.52
CA LEU A 18 8.27 36.13 2.99
C LEU A 18 7.97 35.21 1.79
N SER A 19 8.83 34.23 1.55
CA SER A 19 8.47 33.08 0.72
C SER A 19 7.46 32.26 1.50
N THR A 20 6.18 32.51 1.26
CA THR A 20 5.10 31.63 1.71
C THR A 20 5.32 30.27 1.07
N ALA A 21 5.80 29.32 1.85
CA ALA A 21 5.71 27.91 1.51
C ALA A 21 4.23 27.59 1.34
N VAL A 22 3.78 27.40 0.10
CA VAL A 22 2.55 26.66 -0.14
C VAL A 22 2.90 25.21 0.22
N ALA A 23 2.74 24.86 1.49
CA ALA A 23 2.63 23.45 1.85
C ALA A 23 1.31 22.99 1.24
N CYS A 24 1.38 22.56 -0.01
CA CYS A 24 0.31 21.86 -0.70
C CYS A 24 0.19 20.50 0.01
N GLY A 25 -0.56 20.46 1.11
CA GLY A 25 -0.97 19.19 1.70
C GLY A 25 -1.96 18.55 0.75
N SER A 26 -1.50 17.60 -0.07
CA SER A 26 -2.45 16.62 -0.58
C SER A 26 -2.95 15.85 0.62
N ARG A 27 -4.26 15.92 0.86
CA ARG A 27 -4.93 14.98 1.74
C ARG A 27 -5.04 13.67 0.98
N ASP A 28 -3.92 12.98 0.88
CA ASP A 28 -3.93 11.56 0.56
C ASP A 28 -4.08 10.88 1.92
N ASP A 29 -5.33 10.62 2.32
CA ASP A 29 -5.63 9.75 3.44
C ASP A 29 -5.18 8.33 3.02
N GLU A 30 -3.87 8.08 3.10
CA GLU A 30 -3.28 6.78 2.79
C GLU A 30 -3.89 5.74 3.73
N PHE A 31 -4.52 4.71 3.16
CA PHE A 31 -5.14 3.66 3.97
C PHE A 31 -4.05 2.90 4.75
N SER A 32 -4.27 2.71 6.05
CA SER A 32 -3.35 1.93 6.89
C SER A 32 -3.18 0.51 6.35
N ASN A 33 -1.92 0.08 6.26
CA ASN A 33 -1.55 -1.26 5.81
C ASN A 33 -1.31 -2.26 6.95
N GLU A 34 -1.41 -1.83 8.21
CA GLU A 34 -0.96 -2.60 9.39
C GLU A 34 -1.55 -4.02 9.45
N GLN A 35 -2.82 -4.19 9.09
CA GLN A 35 -3.50 -5.49 9.08
C GLN A 35 -2.96 -6.48 8.04
N TYR A 36 -2.30 -5.99 6.98
CA TYR A 36 -1.73 -6.82 5.92
C TYR A 36 -0.27 -7.19 6.19
N VAL A 37 0.45 -6.41 7.00
CA VAL A 37 1.88 -6.60 7.26
C VAL A 37 2.15 -8.01 7.79
N GLY A 38 3.16 -8.67 7.22
CA GLY A 38 3.62 -10.00 7.60
C GLY A 38 3.75 -10.93 6.39
N THR A 39 4.10 -12.19 6.67
CA THR A 39 4.23 -13.24 5.66
C THR A 39 3.01 -14.13 5.69
N TRP A 40 2.44 -14.36 4.51
CA TRP A 40 1.21 -15.10 4.29
C TRP A 40 1.52 -16.33 3.42
N ASP A 41 1.37 -17.51 3.99
CA ASP A 41 1.49 -18.79 3.32
C ASP A 41 0.22 -19.09 2.51
N TRP A 42 0.37 -19.30 1.21
CA TRP A 42 -0.73 -19.69 0.34
C TRP A 42 -1.28 -21.07 0.73
N VAL A 43 -2.60 -21.15 0.90
CA VAL A 43 -3.29 -22.39 1.26
C VAL A 43 -4.16 -22.93 0.14
N ALA A 44 -4.77 -22.05 -0.66
CA ALA A 44 -5.61 -22.46 -1.77
C ALA A 44 -5.85 -21.34 -2.79
N THR A 45 -6.05 -21.72 -4.05
CA THR A 45 -6.65 -20.88 -5.09
C THR A 45 -7.92 -21.56 -5.58
N MET A 46 -9.03 -20.83 -5.58
CA MET A 46 -10.35 -21.34 -5.93
C MET A 46 -11.02 -20.47 -7.00
N GLY A 47 -11.76 -21.09 -7.91
CA GLY A 47 -12.55 -20.38 -8.92
C GLY A 47 -13.23 -21.37 -9.87
N PRO A 48 -13.87 -20.88 -10.95
CA PRO A 48 -14.47 -21.74 -11.96
C PRO A 48 -13.46 -22.73 -12.54
N ASN A 49 -13.64 -24.02 -12.26
CA ASN A 49 -12.74 -25.11 -12.66
C ASN A 49 -11.30 -25.02 -12.11
N VAL A 50 -11.04 -24.17 -11.12
CA VAL A 50 -9.74 -24.04 -10.44
C VAL A 50 -9.93 -24.39 -8.97
N ASN A 51 -9.19 -25.39 -8.51
CA ASN A 51 -9.09 -25.75 -7.10
C ASN A 51 -7.69 -26.27 -6.83
N GLU A 52 -6.79 -25.34 -6.55
CA GLU A 52 -5.37 -25.59 -6.35
C GLU A 52 -5.03 -25.44 -4.87
N THR A 53 -4.20 -26.35 -4.38
CA THR A 53 -3.64 -26.34 -3.02
C THR A 53 -2.18 -26.78 -3.10
N PRO A 54 -1.39 -26.57 -2.05
CA PRO A 54 -0.04 -27.14 -2.00
C PRO A 54 -0.01 -28.65 -2.23
N VAL A 55 -1.02 -29.38 -1.74
CA VAL A 55 -1.13 -30.84 -1.90
C VAL A 55 -1.43 -31.23 -3.34
N SER A 56 -2.34 -30.53 -4.03
CA SER A 56 -2.72 -30.89 -5.41
C SER A 56 -1.69 -30.46 -6.46
N THR A 57 -0.88 -29.44 -6.17
CA THR A 57 0.10 -28.88 -7.11
C THR A 57 1.54 -29.27 -6.81
N GLY A 58 1.85 -29.67 -5.58
CA GLY A 58 3.23 -29.85 -5.11
C GLY A 58 4.00 -28.54 -4.96
N LYS A 59 3.33 -27.39 -5.05
CA LYS A 59 3.92 -26.06 -4.95
C LYS A 59 3.72 -25.46 -3.57
N THR A 60 4.61 -24.54 -3.20
CA THR A 60 4.42 -23.63 -2.07
C THR A 60 4.46 -22.20 -2.58
N ALA A 61 3.67 -21.30 -2.00
CA ALA A 61 3.74 -19.89 -2.33
C ALA A 61 3.61 -19.02 -1.08
N LYS A 62 4.26 -17.86 -1.08
CA LYS A 62 4.23 -16.87 0.00
C LYS A 62 3.98 -15.48 -0.56
N LEU A 63 3.22 -14.69 0.20
CA LEU A 63 3.03 -13.27 -0.02
C LEU A 63 3.48 -12.53 1.24
N THR A 64 4.48 -11.68 1.14
CA THR A 64 4.97 -10.87 2.27
C THR A 64 4.63 -9.41 2.03
N PHE A 65 4.12 -8.74 3.06
CA PHE A 65 3.93 -7.29 3.12
C PHE A 65 4.76 -6.70 4.25
N THR A 66 5.37 -5.54 4.03
CA THR A 66 6.18 -4.83 5.03
C THR A 66 5.47 -3.58 5.55
N PRO A 67 5.82 -3.08 6.74
CA PRO A 67 5.33 -1.79 7.24
C PRO A 67 5.59 -0.64 6.26
N GLU A 68 6.67 -0.70 5.50
CA GLU A 68 7.11 0.34 4.56
C GLU A 68 6.34 0.33 3.22
N GLY A 69 5.30 -0.49 3.07
CA GLY A 69 4.47 -0.51 1.86
C GLY A 69 5.13 -1.28 0.71
N THR A 70 6.00 -2.24 1.01
CA THR A 70 6.59 -3.14 0.01
C THR A 70 6.01 -4.55 0.10
N TYR A 71 6.03 -5.26 -1.02
CA TYR A 71 5.56 -6.64 -1.11
C TYR A 71 6.59 -7.55 -1.78
N LYS A 72 6.45 -8.86 -1.53
CA LYS A 72 7.18 -9.92 -2.21
C LYS A 72 6.29 -11.15 -2.40
N VAL A 73 6.27 -11.70 -3.61
CA VAL A 73 5.59 -12.95 -3.99
C VAL A 73 6.66 -14.00 -4.30
N GLU A 74 6.57 -15.15 -3.63
CA GLU A 74 7.49 -16.27 -3.83
C GLU A 74 6.71 -17.53 -4.18
N GLU A 75 7.22 -18.34 -5.12
CA GLU A 75 6.77 -19.72 -5.38
C GLU A 75 7.97 -20.65 -5.28
N ASN A 76 7.87 -21.71 -4.47
CA ASN A 76 8.95 -22.68 -4.26
C ASN A 76 10.30 -22.03 -3.91
N SER A 77 10.26 -20.99 -3.08
CA SER A 77 11.41 -20.16 -2.68
C SER A 77 12.05 -19.31 -3.80
N THR A 78 11.42 -19.24 -4.97
CA THR A 78 11.83 -18.34 -6.06
C THR A 78 10.96 -17.09 -6.02
N VAL A 79 11.58 -15.91 -6.00
CA VAL A 79 10.86 -14.63 -6.09
C VAL A 79 10.25 -14.51 -7.48
N LEU A 80 8.92 -14.38 -7.53
CA LEU A 80 8.16 -14.18 -8.77
C LEU A 80 7.94 -12.69 -9.07
N SER A 81 7.70 -11.89 -8.03
CA SER A 81 7.43 -10.46 -8.13
C SER A 81 7.71 -9.78 -6.79
N GLU A 82 8.23 -8.56 -6.82
CA GLU A 82 8.43 -7.71 -5.64
C GLU A 82 8.37 -6.23 -6.04
N GLY A 83 8.07 -5.36 -5.09
CA GLY A 83 7.94 -3.92 -5.34
C GLY A 83 7.21 -3.20 -4.23
N SER A 84 6.69 -2.02 -4.53
CA SER A 84 5.76 -1.29 -3.67
C SER A 84 4.31 -1.72 -3.94
N TYR A 85 3.45 -1.54 -2.95
CA TYR A 85 2.00 -1.63 -3.14
C TYR A 85 1.31 -0.42 -2.54
N THR A 86 0.12 -0.10 -3.04
CA THR A 86 -0.77 0.89 -2.43
C THR A 86 -2.14 0.30 -2.19
N LEU A 87 -2.86 0.87 -1.24
CA LEU A 87 -4.24 0.50 -0.93
C LEU A 87 -5.18 1.56 -1.48
N TYR A 88 -6.27 1.12 -2.10
CA TYR A 88 -7.32 2.03 -2.57
C TYR A 88 -8.70 1.40 -2.44
N LYS A 89 -9.74 2.24 -2.50
CA LYS A 89 -11.12 1.80 -2.61
C LYS A 89 -11.57 1.86 -4.06
N GLY A 90 -12.15 0.77 -4.56
CA GLY A 90 -12.70 0.66 -5.91
C GLY A 90 -14.12 0.12 -5.87
N ILE A 91 -14.90 0.41 -6.92
CA ILE A 91 -16.20 -0.23 -7.13
C ILE A 91 -15.97 -1.49 -7.94
N THR A 92 -16.47 -2.62 -7.45
CA THR A 92 -16.34 -3.90 -8.12
C THR A 92 -17.05 -3.91 -9.48
N SER A 93 -16.47 -4.64 -10.42
CA SER A 93 -17.05 -4.85 -11.74
C SER A 93 -18.28 -5.78 -11.73
N THR A 94 -18.41 -6.62 -10.71
CA THR A 94 -19.37 -7.72 -10.65
C THR A 94 -20.64 -7.40 -9.88
N ASP A 95 -20.53 -6.92 -8.63
CA ASP A 95 -21.66 -6.59 -7.76
C ASP A 95 -21.83 -5.09 -7.51
N HIS A 96 -20.96 -4.26 -8.08
CA HIS A 96 -20.99 -2.79 -7.98
C HIS A 96 -20.94 -2.27 -6.53
N VAL A 97 -20.17 -2.95 -5.68
CA VAL A 97 -19.96 -2.62 -4.28
C VAL A 97 -18.56 -2.04 -4.10
N GLU A 98 -18.42 -1.05 -3.21
CA GLU A 98 -17.11 -0.53 -2.84
C GLU A 98 -16.31 -1.57 -2.02
N LYS A 99 -15.08 -1.87 -2.44
CA LYS A 99 -14.15 -2.78 -1.79
C LYS A 99 -12.76 -2.17 -1.69
N MET A 100 -11.95 -2.70 -0.76
CA MET A 100 -10.52 -2.40 -0.72
C MET A 100 -9.79 -3.22 -1.78
N TYR A 101 -8.78 -2.62 -2.40
CA TYR A 101 -7.88 -3.23 -3.36
C TYR A 101 -6.44 -3.01 -2.93
N ILE A 102 -5.58 -3.94 -3.34
CA ILE A 102 -4.13 -3.83 -3.27
C ILE A 102 -3.64 -3.66 -4.71
N ASP A 103 -3.12 -2.47 -5.03
CA ASP A 103 -2.40 -2.19 -6.27
C ASP A 103 -0.94 -2.57 -6.07
N PHE A 104 -0.45 -3.54 -6.85
CA PHE A 104 0.92 -3.99 -6.80
C PHE A 104 1.71 -3.43 -7.98
N SER A 105 2.83 -2.76 -7.72
CA SER A 105 3.64 -2.14 -8.78
C SER A 105 4.10 -3.09 -9.90
N ASN A 106 4.33 -4.38 -9.61
CA ASN A 106 4.82 -5.38 -10.57
C ASN A 106 3.97 -6.67 -10.53
N TYR A 107 2.71 -6.61 -10.10
CA TYR A 107 1.82 -7.77 -10.04
C TYR A 107 0.36 -7.34 -10.27
N PRO A 108 -0.54 -8.21 -10.75
CA PRO A 108 -1.93 -7.80 -10.94
C PRO A 108 -2.61 -7.43 -9.63
N ASP A 109 -3.35 -6.34 -9.64
CA ASP A 109 -4.20 -5.89 -8.53
C ASP A 109 -5.04 -7.03 -7.94
N LYS A 110 -5.34 -6.89 -6.66
CA LYS A 110 -6.21 -7.82 -5.95
C LYS A 110 -7.25 -7.08 -5.13
N MET A 111 -8.50 -7.48 -5.28
CA MET A 111 -9.57 -7.12 -4.35
C MET A 111 -9.34 -7.83 -3.02
N VAL A 112 -9.53 -7.13 -1.91
CA VAL A 112 -9.50 -7.72 -0.57
C VAL A 112 -10.88 -8.25 -0.23
N ASN A 113 -11.04 -9.58 -0.22
CA ASN A 113 -12.26 -10.23 0.22
C ASN A 113 -12.41 -10.17 1.75
N SER A 114 -11.32 -10.47 2.46
CA SER A 114 -11.24 -10.37 3.92
C SER A 114 -9.78 -10.39 4.39
N VAL A 115 -9.54 -9.82 5.57
CA VAL A 115 -8.25 -9.88 6.27
C VAL A 115 -8.49 -9.94 7.78
N SER A 116 -7.73 -10.77 8.47
CA SER A 116 -7.72 -10.92 9.93
C SER A 116 -6.27 -11.03 10.43
N ALA A 117 -6.06 -11.37 11.70
CA ALA A 117 -4.71 -11.63 12.22
C ALA A 117 -4.05 -12.88 11.60
N THR A 118 -4.85 -13.86 11.16
CA THR A 118 -4.39 -15.20 10.74
C THR A 118 -4.80 -15.59 9.33
N ASP A 119 -5.77 -14.92 8.74
CA ASP A 119 -6.33 -15.28 7.43
C ASP A 119 -6.39 -14.06 6.51
N LEU A 120 -5.98 -14.27 5.26
CA LEU A 120 -6.08 -13.28 4.19
C LEU A 120 -6.75 -13.94 2.99
N SER A 121 -7.78 -13.28 2.47
CA SER A 121 -8.49 -13.68 1.25
C SER A 121 -8.43 -12.54 0.25
N LEU A 122 -7.81 -12.81 -0.89
CA LEU A 122 -7.69 -11.90 -2.02
C LEU A 122 -8.50 -12.46 -3.20
N GLY A 123 -8.95 -11.60 -4.10
CA GLY A 123 -9.72 -12.01 -5.28
C GLY A 123 -9.40 -11.20 -6.51
N ASP A 124 -9.61 -11.78 -7.68
CA ASP A 124 -9.69 -11.04 -8.92
C ASP A 124 -11.10 -10.45 -9.06
N ASP A 125 -11.19 -9.15 -9.30
CA ASP A 125 -12.48 -8.49 -9.56
C ASP A 125 -12.94 -8.75 -10.99
N SER A 126 -13.49 -9.94 -11.22
CA SER A 126 -14.09 -10.34 -12.49
C SER A 126 -15.10 -11.47 -12.29
N VAL A 127 -16.00 -11.67 -13.24
CA VAL A 127 -17.06 -12.70 -13.19
C VAL A 127 -16.50 -14.11 -13.00
N ASN A 128 -15.33 -14.40 -13.59
CA ASN A 128 -14.64 -15.68 -13.46
C ASN A 128 -13.35 -15.56 -12.65
N GLY A 129 -13.28 -14.57 -11.76
CA GLY A 129 -12.10 -14.27 -10.97
C GLY A 129 -11.74 -15.43 -10.05
N LEU A 130 -10.44 -15.55 -9.75
CA LEU A 130 -9.96 -16.49 -8.76
C LEU A 130 -9.96 -15.83 -7.38
N THR A 131 -10.12 -16.67 -6.35
CA THR A 131 -9.92 -16.30 -4.95
C THR A 131 -8.68 -17.00 -4.43
N TYR A 132 -7.82 -16.26 -3.77
CA TYR A 132 -6.54 -16.71 -3.23
C TYR A 132 -6.61 -16.62 -1.70
N HIS A 133 -6.41 -17.75 -1.04
CA HIS A 133 -6.45 -17.87 0.40
C HIS A 133 -5.04 -18.04 0.95
N TYR A 134 -4.77 -17.33 2.04
CA TYR A 134 -3.50 -17.39 2.74
C TYR A 134 -3.67 -17.43 4.25
N LYS A 135 -2.64 -17.92 4.94
CA LYS A 135 -2.54 -17.97 6.40
C LYS A 135 -1.22 -17.45 6.93
N LYS A 136 -1.22 -16.96 8.17
CA LYS A 136 -0.03 -16.51 8.91
C LYS A 136 0.22 -17.39 10.13
#